data_AF-X1R0B0-F1
#
_entry.id   AF-X1R0B0-F1
#
_cell.length_a   1.000
_cell.length_b   1.000
_cell.length_c   1.000
_cell.angle_alpha   90.00
_cell.angle_beta   90.00
_cell.angle_gamma   90.00
#
_symmetry.space_group_name_H-M   'P 1'
#
loop_
_entity.id
_entity.type
_entity.pdbx_description
1 polymer ?
#
loop_
_entity_poly.entity_id
_entity_poly.type
_entity_poly.pdbx_seq_one_letter_code
_entity_poly.pdbx_strand_id
1 'polypeptide(L)'
;ATVILTGMSKGEAKLDIKARVMTDDEGNLIEPLVQSGGVTITVSLSPIGDSTHRPQDLDYAGLYEDVNGDGRLTFADPLLLAFNLGSEVIQGNPALFDFNGDGRVDFNDAGTLATLVEKFE
;
A
#
# COMPACT_ATOMS: atom_id res chain seq x y z
N ALA A 1 -28.78 -2.61 -2.59
CA ALA A 1 -28.38 -2.99 -1.21
C ALA A 1 -27.07 -2.30 -0.89
N THR A 2 -26.85 -1.91 0.37
CA THR A 2 -25.62 -1.23 0.80
C THR A 2 -24.93 -2.13 1.83
N VAL A 3 -23.64 -2.40 1.64
CA VAL A 3 -22.78 -3.12 2.59
C VAL A 3 -21.78 -2.13 3.15
N ILE A 4 -21.65 -2.05 4.48
CA ILE A 4 -20.66 -1.21 5.17
C ILE A 4 -19.54 -2.12 5.66
N LEU A 5 -18.32 -1.81 5.26
CA LEU A 5 -17.10 -2.50 5.68
C LEU A 5 -16.31 -1.56 6.59
N THR A 6 -15.76 -2.10 7.68
CA THR A 6 -14.88 -1.37 8.59
C THR A 6 -13.53 -2.08 8.66
N GLY A 7 -12.47 -1.39 8.24
CA GLY A 7 -11.11 -1.88 8.42
C GLY A 7 -10.70 -1.84 9.89
N MET A 8 -10.14 -2.95 10.38
CA MET A 8 -9.63 -3.05 11.76
C MET A 8 -8.10 -2.98 11.84
N SER A 9 -7.41 -3.40 10.79
CA SER A 9 -5.95 -3.43 10.69
C SER A 9 -5.52 -3.26 9.23
N LYS A 10 -4.26 -2.86 9.00
CA LYS A 10 -3.64 -2.89 7.67
C LYS A 10 -3.78 -4.27 7.05
N GLY A 11 -4.03 -4.31 5.75
CA GLY A 11 -4.02 -5.55 4.97
C GLY A 11 -5.05 -5.55 3.85
N GLU A 12 -5.08 -6.65 3.13
CA GLU A 12 -6.01 -6.87 2.02
C GLU A 12 -7.15 -7.80 2.44
N ALA A 13 -8.36 -7.47 1.98
CA ALA A 13 -9.52 -8.34 2.10
C ALA A 13 -10.13 -8.56 0.71
N LYS A 14 -10.24 -9.83 0.31
CA LYS A 14 -10.95 -10.21 -0.92
C LYS A 14 -12.46 -10.17 -0.66
N LEU A 15 -13.19 -9.44 -1.50
CA LEU A 15 -14.66 -9.41 -1.44
C LEU A 15 -15.25 -10.26 -2.58
N ASP A 16 -15.75 -11.44 -2.22
CA ASP A 16 -16.49 -12.30 -3.15
C ASP A 16 -17.99 -11.98 -3.07
N ILE A 17 -18.54 -11.48 -4.17
CA ILE A 17 -19.96 -11.19 -4.33
C ILE A 17 -20.63 -12.43 -4.94
N LYS A 18 -21.86 -12.75 -4.52
CA LYS A 18 -22.68 -13.80 -5.14
C LYS A 18 -24.11 -13.30 -5.32
N ALA A 19 -24.59 -13.24 -6.56
CA ALA A 19 -25.99 -13.05 -6.87
C ALA A 19 -26.66 -14.43 -6.98
N ARG A 20 -27.67 -14.71 -6.16
CA ARG A 20 -28.34 -16.03 -6.11
C ARG A 20 -29.36 -16.23 -7.22
N VAL A 21 -30.15 -15.21 -7.52
CA VAL A 21 -31.21 -15.23 -8.54
C VAL A 21 -31.33 -13.83 -9.12
N MET A 22 -31.38 -13.74 -10.45
CA MET A 22 -31.75 -12.53 -11.17
C MET A 22 -32.76 -12.94 -12.23
N THR A 23 -33.83 -12.18 -12.41
CA THR A 23 -34.86 -12.43 -13.43
C THR A 23 -35.11 -11.20 -14.28
N ASP A 24 -35.61 -11.41 -15.48
CA ASP A 24 -36.17 -10.34 -16.31
C ASP A 24 -37.61 -9.98 -15.88
N ASP A 25 -38.23 -9.05 -16.60
CA ASP A 25 -39.60 -8.57 -16.34
C ASP A 25 -40.68 -9.64 -16.61
N GLU A 26 -40.32 -10.72 -17.30
CA GLU A 26 -41.18 -11.85 -17.61
C GLU A 26 -41.01 -12.99 -16.59
N GLY A 27 -40.06 -12.86 -15.65
CA GLY A 27 -39.76 -13.85 -14.62
C GLY A 27 -38.81 -14.97 -15.09
N ASN A 28 -38.20 -14.85 -16.27
CA ASN A 28 -37.20 -15.79 -16.72
C ASN A 28 -35.89 -15.58 -15.95
N LEU A 29 -35.20 -16.66 -15.63
CA LEU A 29 -33.88 -16.60 -14.99
C LEU A 29 -32.85 -15.99 -15.96
N ILE A 30 -32.07 -15.04 -15.46
CA ILE A 30 -30.91 -14.47 -16.15
C ILE A 30 -29.64 -14.70 -15.34
N GLU A 31 -28.52 -14.97 -16.02
CA GLU A 31 -27.23 -15.12 -15.38
C GLU A 31 -26.70 -13.74 -14.94
N PRO A 32 -26.49 -13.51 -13.63
CA PRO A 32 -25.98 -12.24 -13.17
C PRO A 32 -24.48 -12.13 -13.48
N LEU A 33 -24.07 -11.02 -14.08
CA LEU A 33 -22.66 -10.65 -14.14
C LEU A 33 -22.22 -10.20 -12.74
N VAL A 34 -21.27 -10.92 -12.15
CA VAL A 34 -20.71 -10.60 -10.84
C VAL A 34 -19.27 -10.16 -11.01
N GLN A 35 -18.94 -8.97 -10.51
CA GLN A 35 -17.57 -8.46 -10.47
C GLN A 35 -17.11 -8.42 -9.01
N SER A 36 -16.20 -9.32 -8.64
CA SER A 36 -15.51 -9.25 -7.35
C SER A 36 -14.51 -8.10 -7.36
N GLY A 37 -14.29 -7.50 -6.20
CA GLY A 37 -13.31 -6.43 -5.98
C GLY A 37 -12.45 -6.70 -4.75
N GLY A 38 -11.30 -6.04 -4.67
CA GLY A 38 -10.48 -5.99 -3.46
C GLY A 38 -10.79 -4.76 -2.63
N VAL A 39 -10.62 -4.85 -1.31
CA VAL A 39 -10.56 -3.69 -0.41
C VAL A 39 -9.24 -3.73 0.32
N THR A 40 -8.48 -2.64 0.23
CA THR A 40 -7.17 -2.51 0.90
C THR A 40 -7.30 -1.50 2.03
N ILE A 41 -6.90 -1.90 3.24
CA ILE A 41 -6.74 -1.01 4.39
C ILE A 41 -5.28 -0.58 4.44
N THR A 42 -5.02 0.70 4.22
CA THR A 42 -3.67 1.28 4.27
C THR A 42 -3.44 2.05 5.57
N VAL A 43 -2.18 2.14 5.99
CA VAL A 43 -1.76 3.05 7.06
C VAL A 43 -1.49 4.41 6.42
N SER A 44 -2.17 5.45 6.89
CA SER A 44 -1.92 6.81 6.41
C SER A 44 -0.89 7.50 7.29
N LEU A 45 0.30 7.73 6.72
CA LEU A 45 1.40 8.43 7.39
C LEU A 45 1.37 9.93 7.09
N SER A 46 2.10 10.72 7.89
CA SER A 46 2.40 12.11 7.51
C SER A 46 3.50 12.14 6.45
N PRO A 47 3.59 13.20 5.62
CA PRO A 47 4.73 13.39 4.72
C PRO A 47 6.07 13.36 5.48
N ILE A 48 7.10 12.82 4.82
CA ILE A 48 8.46 12.72 5.37
C ILE A 48 9.30 13.90 4.88
N GLY A 49 10.05 14.52 5.79
CA GLY A 49 10.98 15.59 5.46
C GLY A 49 10.29 16.79 4.83
N ASP A 50 10.75 17.18 3.64
CA ASP A 50 10.22 18.27 2.81
C ASP A 50 9.22 17.81 1.75
N SER A 51 8.85 16.52 1.73
CA SER A 51 7.81 16.03 0.82
C SER A 51 6.44 16.67 1.16
N THR A 52 5.65 16.86 0.10
CA THR A 52 4.26 17.31 0.19
C THR A 52 3.24 16.16 0.10
N HIS A 53 3.70 14.96 -0.26
CA HIS A 53 2.88 13.77 -0.38
C HIS A 53 3.24 12.74 0.70
N ARG A 54 2.32 11.79 0.92
CA ARG A 54 2.49 10.76 1.94
C ARG A 54 3.19 9.56 1.33
N PRO A 55 4.05 8.86 2.10
CA PRO A 55 4.66 7.62 1.63
C PRO A 55 3.61 6.59 1.17
N GLN A 56 3.92 5.81 0.13
CA GLN A 56 3.02 4.82 -0.48
C GLN A 56 3.69 3.45 -0.64
N ASP A 57 2.85 2.43 -0.63
CA ASP A 57 3.14 1.01 -0.92
C ASP A 57 2.58 0.75 -2.32
N LEU A 58 3.43 0.77 -3.35
CA LEU A 58 2.98 0.72 -4.76
C LEU A 58 2.68 -0.70 -5.21
N ASP A 59 3.36 -1.70 -4.62
CA ASP A 59 3.18 -3.12 -4.92
C ASP A 59 2.31 -3.89 -3.91
N TYR A 60 1.87 -3.23 -2.84
CA TYR A 60 1.05 -3.77 -1.76
C TYR A 60 1.71 -4.92 -0.98
N ALA A 61 3.04 -5.03 -1.01
CA ALA A 61 3.79 -6.05 -0.27
C ALA A 61 3.99 -5.70 1.21
N GLY A 62 3.62 -4.49 1.61
CA GLY A 62 3.64 -4.07 3.01
C GLY A 62 4.76 -3.09 3.36
N LEU A 63 5.72 -2.87 2.47
CA LEU A 63 6.79 -1.88 2.58
C LEU A 63 6.43 -0.64 1.76
N TYR A 64 6.87 0.53 2.20
CA TYR A 64 6.50 1.80 1.57
C TYR A 64 7.69 2.32 0.75
N GLU A 65 7.85 1.77 -0.45
CA GLU A 65 8.95 2.04 -1.38
C GLU A 65 8.91 3.44 -2.01
N ASP A 66 7.71 4.01 -2.17
CA ASP A 66 7.51 5.41 -2.57
C ASP A 66 7.54 6.29 -1.33
N VAL A 67 8.75 6.56 -0.82
CA VAL A 67 8.98 7.31 0.42
C VAL A 67 8.58 8.77 0.26
N ASN A 68 8.77 9.34 -0.94
CA ASN A 68 8.43 10.73 -1.20
C ASN A 68 6.94 10.92 -1.58
N GLY A 69 6.23 9.86 -1.95
CA GLY A 69 4.79 9.89 -2.23
C GLY A 69 4.40 10.43 -3.61
N ASP A 70 5.31 10.52 -4.58
CA ASP A 70 5.02 11.02 -5.93
C ASP A 70 4.40 9.98 -6.87
N GLY A 71 4.19 8.77 -6.36
CA GLY A 71 3.59 7.64 -7.07
C GLY A 71 4.58 6.83 -7.90
N ARG A 72 5.90 7.00 -7.67
CA ARG A 72 6.95 6.27 -8.38
C ARG A 72 8.07 5.88 -7.43
N LEU A 73 8.57 4.66 -7.57
CA LEU A 73 9.84 4.26 -6.97
C LEU A 73 10.99 4.80 -7.81
N THR A 74 11.76 5.76 -7.28
CA THR A 74 12.93 6.36 -7.92
C THR A 74 14.08 6.52 -6.93
N PHE A 75 15.25 6.98 -7.40
CA PHE A 75 16.39 7.28 -6.51
C PHE A 75 16.12 8.42 -5.51
N ALA A 76 15.05 9.21 -5.67
CA ALA A 76 14.66 10.22 -4.68
C ALA A 76 14.19 9.59 -3.36
N ASP A 77 13.59 8.40 -3.42
CA ASP A 77 13.03 7.69 -2.26
C ASP A 77 14.07 7.20 -1.26
N PRO A 78 15.10 6.42 -1.65
CA PRO A 78 16.16 6.00 -0.74
C PRO A 78 16.97 7.20 -0.20
N LEU A 79 17.10 8.29 -0.98
CA LEU A 79 17.74 9.51 -0.50
C LEU A 79 16.90 10.17 0.60
N LEU A 80 15.60 10.35 0.37
CA LEU A 80 14.71 10.95 1.36
C LEU A 80 14.65 10.10 2.64
N LEU A 81 14.60 8.77 2.51
CA LEU A 81 14.69 7.84 3.62
C LEU A 81 15.97 8.05 4.42
N ALA A 82 17.13 8.04 3.76
CA ALA A 82 18.44 8.20 4.40
C ALA A 82 18.56 9.54 5.17
N PHE A 83 18.05 10.64 4.61
CA PHE A 83 18.11 11.95 5.27
C PHE A 83 17.12 12.10 6.44
N ASN A 84 16.08 11.25 6.51
CA ASN A 84 15.02 11.36 7.50
C ASN A 84 14.89 10.13 8.42
N LEU A 85 15.92 9.27 8.48
CA LEU A 85 15.93 8.07 9.33
C LEU A 85 15.53 8.35 10.78
N GLY A 86 15.87 9.52 11.33
CA GLY A 86 15.53 9.92 12.70
C GLY A 86 14.11 10.50 12.88
N SER A 87 13.30 10.59 11.82
CA SER A 87 11.96 11.17 11.90
C SER A 87 10.99 10.28 12.66
N GLU A 88 10.00 10.88 13.33
CA GLU A 88 8.94 10.14 14.04
C GLU A 88 8.12 9.27 13.10
N VAL A 89 7.93 9.69 11.84
CA VAL A 89 7.21 8.92 10.83
C VAL A 89 7.93 7.61 10.53
N ILE A 90 9.26 7.65 10.38
CA ILE A 90 10.05 6.44 10.07
C ILE A 90 10.23 5.59 11.32
N GLN A 91 10.74 6.16 12.42
CA GLN A 91 11.03 5.39 13.65
C GLN A 91 9.78 4.91 14.37
N GLY A 92 8.64 5.58 14.18
CA GLY A 92 7.35 5.13 14.69
C GLY A 92 6.73 4.00 13.87
N ASN A 93 7.22 3.74 12.66
CA ASN A 93 6.67 2.76 11.74
C ASN A 93 7.76 1.89 11.09
N PRO A 94 8.66 1.25 11.87
CA PRO A 94 9.82 0.58 11.33
C PRO A 94 9.45 -0.57 10.37
N ALA A 95 8.37 -1.30 10.66
CA ALA A 95 7.89 -2.38 9.82
C ALA A 95 7.45 -1.96 8.40
N LEU A 96 7.31 -0.66 8.13
CA LEU A 96 6.99 -0.12 6.80
C LEU A 96 8.25 0.28 6.00
N PHE A 97 9.39 0.45 6.66
CA PHE A 97 10.63 0.98 6.06
C PHE A 97 11.87 0.09 6.29
N ASP A 98 11.71 -1.04 6.98
CA ASP A 98 12.72 -2.08 7.18
C ASP A 98 12.80 -2.95 5.91
N PHE A 99 13.54 -2.45 4.92
CA PHE A 99 13.67 -3.09 3.61
C PHE A 99 14.62 -4.28 3.65
N ASN A 100 15.58 -4.29 4.58
CA ASN A 100 16.55 -5.37 4.71
C ASN A 100 16.04 -6.53 5.62
N GLY A 101 14.98 -6.30 6.40
CA GLY A 101 14.31 -7.27 7.25
C GLY A 101 15.05 -7.58 8.55
N ASP A 102 15.93 -6.68 9.03
CA ASP A 102 16.75 -6.90 10.23
C ASP A 102 16.08 -6.44 11.55
N GLY A 103 14.87 -5.88 11.45
CA GLY A 103 14.06 -5.41 12.56
C GLY A 103 14.37 -3.96 12.98
N ARG A 104 15.16 -3.22 12.21
CA ARG A 104 15.49 -1.81 12.43
C ARG A 104 15.33 -1.04 11.13
N VAL A 105 15.28 0.29 11.25
CA VAL A 105 15.34 1.16 10.08
C VAL A 105 16.55 2.05 10.21
N ASP A 106 17.54 1.81 9.36
CA ASP A 106 18.81 2.52 9.28
C ASP A 106 19.30 2.73 7.84
N PHE A 107 20.58 3.08 7.68
CA PHE A 107 21.14 3.38 6.37
C PHE A 107 21.19 2.17 5.43
N ASN A 108 21.22 0.94 5.96
CA ASN A 108 21.20 -0.27 5.16
C ASN A 108 19.86 -0.46 4.44
N ASP A 109 18.76 0.01 5.03
CA ASP A 109 17.44 0.02 4.40
C ASP A 109 17.39 0.95 3.20
N ALA A 110 17.95 2.16 3.33
CA ALA A 110 18.09 3.08 2.20
C ALA A 110 18.95 2.48 1.07
N GLY A 111 20.03 1.77 1.40
CA GLY A 111 20.83 1.05 0.41
C GLY A 111 20.07 -0.11 -0.27
N THR A 112 19.24 -0.82 0.49
CA THR A 112 18.42 -1.92 -0.03
C THR A 112 17.32 -1.38 -0.96
N LEU A 113 16.66 -0.29 -0.58
CA LEU A 113 15.68 0.41 -1.41
C LEU A 113 16.33 0.97 -2.69
N ALA A 114 17.53 1.53 -2.62
CA ALA A 114 18.27 1.98 -3.80
C ALA A 114 18.55 0.82 -4.78
N THR A 115 18.89 -0.36 -4.27
CA THR A 115 19.07 -1.56 -5.11
C THR A 115 17.75 -2.01 -5.76
N LEU A 116 16.61 -1.73 -5.13
CA LEU A 116 15.29 -2.04 -5.69
C LEU A 116 14.97 -1.14 -6.88
N VAL A 117 15.30 0.16 -6.80
CA VAL A 117 15.14 1.12 -7.92
C VAL A 117 15.85 0.61 -9.17
N GLU A 118 17.10 0.15 -9.03
CA GLU A 118 17.91 -0.36 -10.15
C GLU A 118 17.31 -1.60 -10.84
N LYS A 119 16.42 -2.35 -10.18
CA LYS A 119 15.75 -3.52 -10.78
C LYS A 119 14.56 -3.14 -11.67
N PHE A 120 14.09 -1.90 -11.59
CA PHE A 120 12.90 -1.42 -12.29
C PHE A 120 13.20 -0.32 -13.33
N GLU A 121 14.47 0.07 -13.50
CA GLU A 121 14.97 0.82 -14.66
C GLU A 121 15.33 -0.11 -15.84
#